data_AF-A0AAE0JVW5-F1
#
_entry.id   AF-A0AAE0JVW5-F1
#
_cell.length_a   1.000
_cell.length_b   1.000
_cell.length_c   1.000
_cell.angle_alpha   90.00
_cell.angle_beta   90.00
_cell.angle_gamma   90.00
#
_symmetry.space_group_name_H-M   'P 1'
#
loop_
_entity.id
_entity.type
_entity.pdbx_description
1 polymer ?
#
loop_
_entity_poly.entity_id
_entity_poly.type
_entity_poly.pdbx_seq_one_letter_code
_entity_poly.pdbx_strand_id
1 'polypeptide(L)'
;MATNAQQLLEDEATSSGSQPQSYTHGYRVRMQLLPDPKTIGGAPRDWQATFCFQCHDLLQVMRQGLFWTTSNIVPEGCFYTTTAGDIHKPHTIKRVWELRELPDKPKDQSRWVGNAVLYVSKSEQLRTIRLDTLSRGDVFRCWAEGKDGLHVFNYSPSPSLANINCWQDDLHPLDGSWWFWPMDSPAGGQHEESTGDGGYAMKPESTEYGLY
;
A
#
# COMPACT_ATOMS: atom_id res chain seq x y z
N MET A 1 -43.43 29.08 52.85
CA MET A 1 -42.29 29.02 53.78
C MET A 1 -41.27 28.06 53.15
N ALA A 2 -40.38 28.48 52.25
CA ALA A 2 -39.28 29.45 52.39
C ALA A 2 -38.22 29.03 53.42
N THR A 3 -37.16 28.40 52.88
CA THR A 3 -35.72 28.65 53.11
C THR A 3 -35.06 28.21 54.42
N ASN A 4 -34.03 27.36 54.28
CA ASN A 4 -32.64 27.56 54.77
C ASN A 4 -31.82 26.28 54.46
N ALA A 5 -30.80 26.28 53.60
CA ALA A 5 -29.48 26.96 53.61
C ALA A 5 -28.38 26.11 54.29
N GLN A 6 -27.19 26.09 53.65
CA GLN A 6 -25.89 25.46 53.99
C GLN A 6 -25.68 24.04 53.40
N GLN A 7 -24.96 23.80 52.29
CA GLN A 7 -23.61 24.18 51.81
C GLN A 7 -22.49 23.23 52.32
N LEU A 8 -21.71 22.68 51.35
CA LEU A 8 -20.41 21.95 51.45
C LEU A 8 -20.52 20.47 51.89
N LEU A 9 -19.92 19.45 51.26
CA LEU A 9 -18.79 19.28 50.32
C LEU A 9 -18.96 17.96 49.52
N GLU A 10 -18.31 17.90 48.35
CA GLU A 10 -17.59 16.74 47.77
C GLU A 10 -18.33 15.38 47.63
N ASP A 11 -18.60 14.96 46.39
CA ASP A 11 -17.74 13.99 45.73
C ASP A 11 -18.25 13.57 44.34
N GLU A 12 -17.27 13.21 43.53
CA GLU A 12 -17.28 12.77 42.14
C GLU A 12 -18.39 11.77 41.78
N ALA A 13 -19.11 12.06 40.70
CA ALA A 13 -19.66 11.02 39.84
C ALA A 13 -19.63 11.49 38.38
N THR A 14 -18.45 11.29 37.82
CA THR A 14 -18.06 11.23 36.42
C THR A 14 -19.14 10.54 35.56
N SER A 15 -20.03 11.32 34.96
CA SER A 15 -20.82 10.84 33.81
C SER A 15 -19.93 10.97 32.58
N SER A 16 -19.08 9.95 32.38
CA SER A 16 -18.32 9.78 31.15
C SER A 16 -19.31 9.50 30.02
N GLY A 17 -19.77 10.57 29.37
CA GLY A 17 -20.23 10.48 27.99
C GLY A 17 -19.12 9.81 27.21
N SER A 18 -19.35 8.55 26.83
CA SER A 18 -18.45 7.80 25.98
C SER A 18 -18.41 8.54 24.64
N GLN A 19 -17.43 9.43 24.51
CA GLN A 19 -16.99 9.88 23.21
C GLN A 19 -16.72 8.62 22.38
N PRO A 20 -17.19 8.53 21.13
CA PRO A 20 -16.78 7.44 20.27
C PRO A 20 -15.25 7.43 20.25
N GLN A 21 -14.69 6.29 20.64
CA GLN A 21 -13.25 6.09 20.76
C GLN A 21 -12.58 6.61 19.49
N SER A 22 -11.60 7.50 19.69
CA SER A 22 -10.68 7.98 18.65
C SER A 22 -10.23 6.82 17.76
N TYR A 23 -10.60 6.88 16.47
CA TYR A 23 -10.24 5.90 15.46
C TYR A 23 -8.71 5.89 15.30
N THR A 24 -8.04 4.94 15.93
CA THR A 24 -6.59 4.80 15.79
C THR A 24 -6.28 4.02 14.52
N HIS A 25 -6.15 4.76 13.40
CA HIS A 25 -5.53 4.34 12.13
C HIS A 25 -4.33 3.41 12.40
N GLY A 26 -4.35 2.19 11.85
CA GLY A 26 -3.60 1.08 12.45
C GLY A 26 -2.31 0.67 11.76
N TYR A 27 -2.30 0.70 10.43
CA TYR A 27 -1.18 0.16 9.66
C TYR A 27 -0.72 1.12 8.58
N ARG A 28 0.60 1.17 8.39
CA ARG A 28 1.21 1.92 7.31
C ARG A 28 1.84 0.96 6.33
N VAL A 29 1.39 0.99 5.07
CA VAL A 29 1.99 0.24 3.97
C VAL A 29 2.88 1.19 3.18
N ARG A 30 4.11 0.79 2.92
CA ARG A 30 5.07 1.55 2.12
C ARG A 30 5.55 0.69 0.97
N MET A 31 5.70 1.34 -0.18
CA MET A 31 6.23 0.70 -1.37
C MET A 31 7.22 1.62 -2.06
N GLN A 32 8.28 1.04 -2.57
CA GLN A 32 9.28 1.72 -3.37
C GLN A 32 9.37 1.04 -4.73
N LEU A 33 9.26 1.86 -5.77
CA LEU A 33 9.42 1.45 -7.14
C LEU A 33 10.62 2.17 -7.74
N LEU A 34 11.36 1.45 -8.56
CA LEU A 34 12.56 1.91 -9.24
C LEU A 34 12.60 1.32 -10.65
N PRO A 35 13.24 1.97 -11.62
CA PRO A 35 13.60 1.32 -12.86
C PRO A 35 14.53 0.15 -12.56
N ASP A 36 14.28 -1.00 -13.17
CA ASP A 36 15.12 -2.20 -13.11
C ASP A 36 15.58 -2.57 -11.69
N PRO A 37 14.66 -2.92 -10.76
CA PRO A 37 15.00 -3.11 -9.34
C PRO A 37 16.01 -4.24 -9.08
N LYS A 38 16.28 -5.09 -10.08
CA LYS A 38 17.27 -6.17 -10.03
C LYS A 38 18.72 -5.68 -10.15
N THR A 39 18.96 -4.48 -10.69
CA THR A 39 20.32 -3.91 -10.75
C THR A 39 20.70 -3.31 -9.39
N ILE A 40 21.03 -4.19 -8.45
CA ILE A 40 21.55 -3.82 -7.14
C ILE A 40 23.03 -3.45 -7.31
N GLY A 41 23.36 -2.17 -7.56
CA GLY A 41 24.78 -1.81 -7.75
C GLY A 41 25.13 -0.46 -8.37
N GLY A 42 24.52 0.65 -7.93
CA GLY A 42 25.14 1.98 -8.10
C GLY A 42 24.97 2.69 -9.44
N ALA A 43 24.23 2.13 -10.41
CA ALA A 43 23.82 2.91 -11.58
C ALA A 43 22.90 4.07 -11.14
N PRO A 44 23.08 5.30 -11.67
CA PRO A 44 22.17 6.41 -11.42
C PRO A 44 20.76 6.00 -11.78
N ARG A 45 19.82 6.21 -10.85
CA ARG A 45 18.42 5.89 -11.09
C ARG A 45 17.76 7.11 -11.71
N ASP A 46 17.10 6.89 -12.84
CA ASP A 46 16.43 7.95 -13.58
C ASP A 46 15.19 8.48 -12.85
N TRP A 47 14.52 7.62 -12.08
CA TRP A 47 13.37 7.96 -11.29
C TRP A 47 13.24 7.02 -10.09
N GLN A 48 12.44 7.44 -9.11
CA GLN A 48 12.00 6.61 -8.00
C GLN A 48 10.57 6.99 -7.64
N ALA A 49 9.70 6.01 -7.42
CA ALA A 49 8.39 6.28 -6.84
C ALA A 49 8.29 5.69 -5.44
N THR A 50 7.66 6.42 -4.53
CA THR A 50 7.36 5.95 -3.18
C THR A 50 5.88 6.07 -2.91
N PHE A 51 5.25 4.97 -2.50
CA PHE A 51 3.87 4.96 -2.06
C PHE A 51 3.83 4.79 -0.55
N CYS A 52 2.91 5.52 0.09
CA CYS A 52 2.64 5.40 1.51
C CYS A 52 1.13 5.39 1.70
N PHE A 53 0.59 4.25 2.12
CA PHE A 53 -0.81 4.06 2.43
C PHE A 53 -1.02 3.92 3.94
N GLN A 54 -2.12 4.44 4.42
CA GLN A 54 -2.68 4.19 5.74
C GLN A 54 -3.88 3.28 5.55
N CYS A 55 -3.88 2.14 6.24
CA CYS A 55 -4.94 1.15 6.17
C CYS A 55 -5.62 1.02 7.54
N HIS A 56 -6.96 0.96 7.54
CA HIS A 56 -7.74 0.74 8.77
C HIS A 56 -7.69 -0.73 9.20
N ASP A 57 -7.84 -1.64 8.24
CA ASP A 57 -7.77 -3.09 8.44
C ASP A 57 -6.81 -3.68 7.41
N LEU A 58 -5.55 -3.89 7.82
CA LEU A 58 -4.54 -4.43 6.92
C LEU A 58 -4.88 -5.85 6.47
N LEU A 59 -5.43 -6.70 7.33
CA LEU A 59 -5.72 -8.08 6.98
C LEU A 59 -6.84 -8.15 5.92
N GLN A 60 -7.88 -7.33 6.09
CA GLN A 60 -8.92 -7.19 5.08
C GLN A 60 -8.35 -6.64 3.77
N VAL A 61 -7.49 -5.62 3.83
CA VAL A 61 -6.82 -5.05 2.64
C VAL A 61 -5.92 -6.08 1.96
N MET A 62 -5.22 -6.93 2.69
CA MET A 62 -4.41 -8.01 2.12
C MET A 62 -5.27 -9.04 1.38
N ARG A 63 -6.39 -9.45 1.99
CA ARG A 63 -7.33 -10.43 1.38
C ARG A 63 -8.13 -9.88 0.20
N GLN A 64 -8.47 -8.59 0.22
CA GLN A 64 -9.32 -7.97 -0.79
C GLN A 64 -8.52 -7.17 -1.83
N GLY A 65 -7.24 -6.94 -1.58
CA GLY A 65 -6.36 -6.09 -2.37
C GLY A 65 -6.45 -4.60 -2.06
N LEU A 66 -5.28 -3.98 -2.01
CA LEU A 66 -4.97 -2.56 -2.11
C LEU A 66 -4.74 -2.24 -3.59
N PHE A 67 -5.85 -2.13 -4.31
CA PHE A 67 -5.88 -1.80 -5.73
C PHE A 67 -6.10 -0.31 -5.91
N TRP A 68 -5.26 0.36 -6.70
CA TRP A 68 -5.49 1.76 -7.09
C TRP A 68 -5.38 1.92 -8.60
N THR A 69 -6.07 2.91 -9.13
CA THR A 69 -5.95 3.38 -10.51
C THR A 69 -5.92 4.90 -10.53
N THR A 70 -5.92 5.50 -11.72
CA THR A 70 -6.05 6.95 -11.86
C THR A 70 -7.40 7.48 -11.36
N SER A 71 -8.44 6.65 -11.26
CA SER A 71 -9.73 7.07 -10.68
C SER A 71 -9.66 7.31 -9.18
N ASN A 72 -8.65 6.75 -8.48
CA ASN A 72 -8.46 6.94 -7.04
C ASN A 72 -7.74 8.25 -6.70
N ILE A 73 -7.30 9.01 -7.70
CA ILE A 73 -6.58 10.27 -7.49
C ILE A 73 -7.55 11.33 -6.96
N VAL A 74 -7.13 12.03 -5.91
CA VAL A 74 -7.79 13.24 -5.41
C VAL A 74 -7.07 14.44 -6.02
N PRO A 75 -7.66 15.14 -7.01
CA PRO A 75 -6.96 16.19 -7.76
C PRO A 75 -6.43 17.32 -6.88
N GLU A 76 -7.18 17.71 -5.85
CA GLU A 76 -6.84 18.80 -4.93
C GLU A 76 -5.61 18.49 -4.06
N GLY A 77 -5.30 17.20 -3.86
CA GLY A 77 -4.13 16.74 -3.12
C GLY A 77 -2.87 16.58 -3.99
N CYS A 78 -2.97 16.83 -5.30
CA CYS A 78 -1.88 16.63 -6.24
C CYS A 78 -1.05 17.90 -6.43
N PHE A 79 0.27 17.78 -6.42
CA PHE A 79 1.18 18.89 -6.71
C PHE A 79 2.53 18.41 -7.24
N TYR A 80 3.31 19.32 -7.82
CA TYR A 80 4.72 19.07 -8.11
C TYR A 80 5.56 20.22 -7.57
N THR A 81 6.80 19.92 -7.20
CA THR A 81 7.73 20.91 -6.65
C THR A 81 9.17 20.45 -6.82
N THR A 82 10.11 21.37 -6.63
CA THR A 82 11.53 21.04 -6.56
C THR A 82 11.93 20.62 -5.16
N THR A 83 12.87 19.69 -5.02
CA THR A 83 13.46 19.29 -3.74
C THR A 83 14.94 19.65 -3.75
N ALA A 84 15.52 19.88 -2.57
CA ALA A 84 16.97 19.89 -2.45
C ALA A 84 17.46 18.48 -2.84
N GLY A 85 18.11 18.36 -3.99
CA GLY A 85 18.84 17.16 -4.34
C GLY A 85 20.05 17.02 -3.42
N ASP A 86 20.52 15.80 -3.25
CA ASP A 86 21.77 15.50 -2.56
C ASP A 86 22.69 14.72 -3.53
N ILE A 87 24.00 14.69 -3.26
CA ILE A 87 24.97 13.88 -4.00
C ILE A 87 24.55 12.40 -4.07
N HIS A 88 23.77 11.91 -3.10
CA HIS A 88 23.24 10.54 -3.08
C HIS A 88 21.81 10.42 -3.66
N LYS A 89 21.14 11.54 -3.95
CA LYS A 89 19.78 11.61 -4.49
C LYS A 89 19.69 12.73 -5.52
N PRO A 90 20.04 12.47 -6.80
CA PRO A 90 20.04 13.48 -7.85
C PRO A 90 18.63 13.92 -8.27
N HIS A 91 17.58 13.41 -7.62
CA HIS A 91 16.21 13.79 -7.90
C HIS A 91 15.93 15.17 -7.31
N THR A 92 15.81 16.17 -8.18
CA THR A 92 15.56 17.56 -7.81
C THR A 92 14.10 17.95 -8.00
N ILE A 93 13.28 17.06 -8.55
CA ILE A 93 11.87 17.31 -8.86
C ILE A 93 11.04 16.18 -8.29
N LYS A 94 9.91 16.52 -7.65
CA LYS A 94 8.90 15.56 -7.24
C LYS A 94 7.50 15.91 -7.74
N ARG A 95 6.72 14.88 -8.04
CA ARG A 95 5.26 14.95 -8.21
C ARG A 95 4.62 14.10 -7.11
N VAL A 96 3.56 14.62 -6.51
CA VAL A 96 2.78 13.98 -5.46
C VAL A 96 1.36 13.79 -5.96
N TRP A 97 0.82 12.59 -5.77
CA TRP A 97 -0.58 12.27 -5.92
C TRP A 97 -1.15 11.86 -4.57
N GLU A 98 -2.26 12.47 -4.18
CA GLU A 98 -3.10 11.93 -3.11
C GLU A 98 -4.01 10.86 -3.72
N LEU A 99 -4.10 9.71 -3.04
CA LEU A 99 -4.90 8.56 -3.43
C LEU A 99 -5.89 8.22 -2.31
N ARG A 100 -7.13 7.90 -2.69
CA ARG A 100 -8.13 7.33 -1.78
C ARG A 100 -8.87 6.20 -2.48
N GLU A 101 -9.21 5.17 -1.73
CA GLU A 101 -10.09 4.12 -2.25
C GLU A 101 -11.37 4.72 -2.81
N LEU A 102 -11.99 5.62 -2.04
CA LEU A 102 -13.20 6.33 -2.40
C LEU A 102 -12.86 7.83 -2.52
N PRO A 103 -12.46 8.32 -3.72
CA PRO A 103 -11.99 9.70 -3.91
C PRO A 103 -13.06 10.75 -3.54
N ASP A 104 -14.33 10.44 -3.81
CA ASP A 104 -15.48 11.33 -3.55
C ASP A 104 -16.00 11.25 -2.11
N LYS A 105 -15.37 10.46 -1.25
CA LYS A 105 -15.79 10.27 0.14
C LYS A 105 -14.77 10.83 1.13
N PRO A 106 -15.22 11.16 2.35
CA PRO A 106 -14.33 11.41 3.48
C PRO A 106 -13.31 10.29 3.71
N LYS A 107 -12.12 10.64 4.23
CA LYS A 107 -10.98 9.71 4.40
C LYS A 107 -11.30 8.52 5.31
N ASP A 108 -12.09 8.76 6.34
CA ASP A 108 -12.54 7.76 7.32
C ASP A 108 -13.48 6.70 6.73
N GLN A 109 -14.08 6.95 5.56
CA GLN A 109 -14.90 5.98 4.85
C GLN A 109 -14.10 5.07 3.89
N SER A 110 -12.85 5.42 3.59
CA SER A 110 -11.99 4.58 2.76
C SER A 110 -11.27 3.53 3.61
N ARG A 111 -11.15 2.29 3.14
CA ARG A 111 -10.34 1.24 3.79
C ARG A 111 -8.86 1.63 3.82
N TRP A 112 -8.43 2.37 2.79
CA TRP A 112 -7.10 2.93 2.70
C TRP A 112 -7.10 4.33 2.07
N VAL A 113 -6.16 5.14 2.53
CA VAL A 113 -5.79 6.42 1.92
C VAL A 113 -4.28 6.46 1.77
N GLY A 114 -3.74 7.18 0.80
CA GLY A 114 -2.30 7.22 0.62
C GLY A 114 -1.80 8.35 -0.23
N ASN A 115 -0.49 8.40 -0.36
CA ASN A 115 0.19 9.28 -1.28
C ASN A 115 1.17 8.47 -2.13
N ALA A 116 1.23 8.80 -3.42
CA ALA A 116 2.30 8.38 -4.32
C ALA A 116 3.20 9.58 -4.59
N VAL A 117 4.50 9.41 -4.45
CA VAL A 117 5.49 10.46 -4.73
C VAL A 117 6.47 9.95 -5.77
N LEU A 118 6.47 10.56 -6.95
CA LEU A 118 7.46 10.32 -7.99
C LEU A 118 8.58 11.35 -7.86
N TYR A 119 9.81 10.86 -7.76
CA TYR A 119 11.05 11.62 -7.78
C TYR A 119 11.73 11.42 -9.13
N VAL A 120 12.16 12.51 -9.76
CA VAL A 120 12.88 12.50 -11.04
C VAL A 120 14.00 13.52 -11.05
N SER A 121 14.96 13.34 -11.96
CA SER A 121 16.07 14.28 -12.16
C SER A 121 15.84 15.25 -13.31
N LYS A 122 14.96 14.91 -14.26
CA LYS A 122 14.61 15.75 -15.42
C LYS A 122 13.10 15.97 -15.48
N SER A 123 12.69 17.20 -15.79
CA SER A 123 11.26 17.56 -15.88
C SER A 123 10.52 16.79 -16.99
N GLU A 124 11.20 16.42 -18.06
CA GLU A 124 10.66 15.60 -19.15
C GLU A 124 10.15 14.24 -18.65
N GLN A 125 10.80 13.66 -17.64
CA GLN A 125 10.39 12.38 -17.06
C GLN A 125 9.05 12.47 -16.33
N LEU A 126 8.66 13.66 -15.85
CA LEU A 126 7.31 13.85 -15.30
C LEU A 126 6.22 13.70 -16.36
N ARG A 127 6.52 13.88 -17.64
CA ARG A 127 5.53 13.72 -18.72
C ARG A 127 5.36 12.24 -19.10
N THR A 128 6.45 11.49 -19.06
CA THR A 128 6.45 10.08 -19.46
C THR A 128 5.98 9.16 -18.34
N ILE A 129 6.41 9.41 -17.10
CA ILE A 129 6.09 8.57 -15.95
C ILE A 129 4.80 9.07 -15.30
N ARG A 130 3.79 8.21 -15.34
CA ARG A 130 2.45 8.43 -14.79
C ARG A 130 2.10 7.28 -13.85
N LEU A 131 1.05 7.46 -13.05
CA LEU A 131 0.62 6.44 -12.09
C LEU A 131 0.21 5.12 -12.79
N ASP A 132 -0.39 5.24 -13.99
CA ASP A 132 -0.86 4.14 -14.85
C ASP A 132 0.25 3.49 -15.68
N THR A 133 1.47 4.05 -15.70
CA THR A 133 2.60 3.46 -16.43
C THR A 133 3.56 2.69 -15.53
N LEU A 134 3.34 2.69 -14.21
CA LEU A 134 4.14 1.94 -13.25
C LEU A 134 3.78 0.45 -13.32
N SER A 135 4.76 -0.44 -13.24
CA SER A 135 4.60 -1.88 -13.43
C SER A 135 5.07 -2.70 -12.22
N ARG A 136 4.53 -3.92 -12.06
CA ARG A 136 4.90 -4.80 -10.93
C ARG A 136 6.39 -5.12 -10.95
N GLY A 137 6.98 -5.13 -12.15
CA GLY A 137 8.41 -5.31 -12.36
C GLY A 137 9.26 -4.21 -11.75
N ASP A 138 8.69 -3.04 -11.44
CA ASP A 138 9.40 -1.90 -10.84
C ASP A 138 9.46 -1.99 -9.31
N VAL A 139 8.72 -2.91 -8.67
CA VAL A 139 8.69 -3.03 -7.20
C VAL A 139 10.05 -3.43 -6.67
N PHE A 140 10.70 -2.49 -6.00
CA PHE A 140 11.97 -2.72 -5.31
C PHE A 140 11.76 -3.23 -3.90
N ARG A 141 10.79 -2.68 -3.17
CA ARG A 141 10.49 -3.09 -1.79
C ARG A 141 9.07 -2.73 -1.43
N CYS A 142 8.42 -3.58 -0.64
CA CYS A 142 7.13 -3.30 -0.03
C CYS A 142 7.14 -3.76 1.43
N TRP A 143 6.59 -2.99 2.35
CA TRP A 143 6.49 -3.39 3.75
C TRP A 143 5.28 -2.76 4.43
N ALA A 144 4.78 -3.41 5.47
CA ALA A 144 3.72 -2.87 6.31
C ALA A 144 4.16 -2.84 7.78
N GLU A 145 3.90 -1.73 8.44
CA GLU A 145 4.21 -1.47 9.84
C GLU A 145 2.90 -1.38 10.65
N GLY A 146 2.87 -2.03 11.81
CA GLY A 146 1.85 -1.81 12.83
C GLY A 146 2.06 -0.50 13.60
N LYS A 147 1.22 -0.23 14.61
CA LYS A 147 1.32 0.97 15.47
C LYS A 147 2.62 1.04 16.28
N ASP A 148 3.18 -0.11 16.61
CA ASP A 148 4.45 -0.28 17.32
C ASP A 148 5.69 -0.12 16.42
N GLY A 149 5.48 0.08 15.10
CA GLY A 149 6.54 0.17 14.11
C GLY A 149 7.13 -1.18 13.71
N LEU A 150 6.60 -2.30 14.23
CA LEU A 150 7.05 -3.62 13.82
C LEU A 150 6.54 -3.98 12.43
N HIS A 151 7.41 -4.59 11.64
CA HIS A 151 7.06 -5.08 10.31
C HIS A 151 6.17 -6.32 10.44
N VAL A 152 4.93 -6.20 9.98
CA VAL A 152 3.98 -7.33 9.88
C VAL A 152 3.95 -7.95 8.48
N PHE A 153 4.53 -7.24 7.52
CA PHE A 153 4.75 -7.69 6.15
C PHE A 153 6.04 -7.06 5.64
N ASN A 154 6.86 -7.82 4.91
CA ASN A 154 8.02 -7.30 4.20
C ASN A 154 8.29 -8.15 2.96
N TYR A 155 8.36 -7.48 1.82
CA TYR A 155 8.87 -8.01 0.58
C TYR A 155 10.14 -7.25 0.17
N SER A 156 11.19 -7.99 -0.10
CA SER A 156 12.45 -7.51 -0.67
C SER A 156 13.02 -8.55 -1.63
N PRO A 157 13.47 -8.15 -2.84
CA PRO A 157 14.22 -9.01 -3.73
C PRO A 157 15.68 -9.20 -3.26
N SER A 158 16.18 -8.34 -2.37
CA SER A 158 17.52 -8.50 -1.80
C SER A 158 17.57 -9.70 -0.86
N PRO A 159 18.53 -10.64 -1.05
CA PRO A 159 18.68 -11.80 -0.17
C PRO A 159 19.12 -11.41 1.26
N SER A 160 19.63 -10.19 1.45
CA SER A 160 20.05 -9.67 2.76
C SER A 160 18.90 -9.21 3.66
N LEU A 161 17.68 -9.11 3.15
CA LEU A 161 16.51 -8.67 3.90
C LEU A 161 15.50 -9.82 3.98
N ALA A 162 15.09 -10.16 5.19
CA ALA A 162 14.12 -11.23 5.41
C ALA A 162 12.74 -10.86 4.85
N ASN A 163 12.17 -11.77 4.10
CA ASN A 163 10.79 -11.70 3.65
C ASN A 163 9.85 -12.14 4.79
N ILE A 164 8.78 -11.39 5.05
CA ILE A 164 7.83 -11.62 6.14
C ILE A 164 6.42 -11.63 5.56
N ASN A 165 5.69 -12.73 5.75
CA ASN A 165 4.28 -12.92 5.38
C ASN A 165 3.91 -12.59 3.91
N CYS A 166 4.90 -12.52 3.01
CA CYS A 166 4.69 -12.15 1.60
C CYS A 166 4.57 -13.33 0.63
N TRP A 167 4.65 -14.54 1.15
CA TRP A 167 4.49 -15.81 0.44
C TRP A 167 3.40 -16.69 1.09
N GLN A 168 2.52 -16.10 1.89
CA GLN A 168 1.44 -16.81 2.57
C GLN A 168 0.18 -16.72 1.72
N ASP A 169 -0.13 -17.76 0.95
CA ASP A 169 -1.22 -17.75 -0.04
C ASP A 169 -2.58 -17.29 0.53
N ASP A 170 -2.91 -17.65 1.78
CA ASP A 170 -4.15 -17.26 2.47
C ASP A 170 -4.30 -15.74 2.71
N LEU A 171 -3.21 -14.99 2.55
CA LEU A 171 -3.17 -13.53 2.68
C LEU A 171 -3.20 -12.82 1.33
N HIS A 172 -3.24 -13.55 0.21
CA HIS A 172 -3.28 -12.97 -1.12
C HIS A 172 -4.74 -12.87 -1.59
N PRO A 173 -5.10 -11.89 -2.42
CA PRO A 173 -6.42 -11.82 -3.00
C PRO A 173 -6.67 -13.04 -3.90
N LEU A 174 -7.93 -13.47 -3.97
CA LEU A 174 -8.34 -14.70 -4.65
C LEU A 174 -8.00 -14.73 -6.16
N ASP A 175 -7.73 -13.57 -6.75
CA ASP A 175 -7.31 -13.42 -8.14
C ASP A 175 -5.80 -13.72 -8.37
N GLY A 176 -5.05 -14.09 -7.32
CA GLY A 176 -3.63 -14.41 -7.40
C GLY A 176 -2.73 -13.18 -7.58
N SER A 177 -3.29 -11.97 -7.48
CA SER A 177 -2.52 -10.74 -7.55
C SER A 177 -1.69 -10.53 -6.27
N TRP A 178 -0.69 -9.67 -6.35
CA TRP A 178 -0.12 -9.11 -5.13
C TRP A 178 -1.11 -8.11 -4.57
N TRP A 179 -1.44 -8.22 -3.30
CA TRP A 179 -2.45 -7.37 -2.63
C TRP A 179 -2.13 -5.88 -2.63
N PHE A 180 -1.04 -5.43 -3.24
CA PHE A 180 -0.66 -4.02 -3.34
C PHE A 180 -0.37 -3.58 -4.78
N TRP A 181 -0.90 -4.26 -5.79
CA TRP A 181 -0.59 -3.92 -7.18
C TRP A 181 -1.84 -3.51 -7.96
N PRO A 182 -1.86 -2.45 -8.79
CA PRO A 182 -2.99 -2.15 -9.67
C PRO A 182 -3.38 -3.37 -10.51
N MET A 183 -4.67 -3.73 -10.51
CA MET A 183 -5.23 -4.59 -11.53
C MET A 183 -5.33 -3.80 -12.83
N ASP A 184 -5.10 -4.46 -13.96
CA ASP A 184 -5.49 -3.91 -15.24
C ASP A 184 -6.99 -3.57 -15.16
N SER A 185 -7.36 -2.32 -15.50
CA SER A 185 -8.78 -1.98 -15.58
C SER A 185 -9.46 -2.98 -16.52
N PRO A 186 -10.64 -3.53 -16.16
CA PRO A 186 -11.39 -4.39 -17.06
C PRO A 186 -11.99 -3.54 -18.18
N ALA A 187 -11.16 -3.14 -19.14
CA ALA A 187 -11.59 -2.69 -20.45
C ALA A 187 -11.70 -3.93 -21.33
N GLY A 188 -12.89 -4.54 -21.33
CA GLY A 188 -13.28 -5.57 -22.30
C GLY A 188 -13.09 -6.99 -21.80
N GLY A 189 -14.10 -7.49 -21.09
CA GLY A 189 -14.30 -8.93 -20.99
C GLY A 189 -14.45 -9.51 -22.38
N GLN A 190 -13.49 -10.32 -22.81
CA GLN A 190 -13.77 -11.45 -23.67
C GLN A 190 -13.74 -12.68 -22.77
N HIS A 191 -14.95 -13.10 -22.41
CA HIS A 191 -15.23 -14.44 -21.98
C HIS A 191 -14.85 -15.36 -23.15
N GLU A 192 -13.63 -15.89 -23.15
CA GLU A 192 -13.38 -17.11 -23.91
C GLU A 192 -13.98 -18.26 -23.10
N GLU A 193 -15.15 -18.68 -23.58
CA GLU A 193 -15.80 -19.92 -23.22
C GLU A 193 -14.86 -21.09 -23.57
N SER A 194 -13.99 -21.48 -22.63
CA SER A 194 -13.30 -22.75 -22.69
C SER A 194 -14.30 -23.83 -22.27
N THR A 195 -15.00 -24.38 -23.26
CA THR A 195 -15.74 -25.65 -23.09
C THR A 195 -14.76 -26.74 -22.71
N GLY A 196 -15.09 -27.44 -21.62
CA GLY A 196 -14.16 -28.25 -20.85
C GLY A 196 -13.55 -29.46 -21.57
N ASP A 197 -12.46 -29.95 -20.99
CA ASP A 197 -12.36 -31.35 -20.58
C ASP A 197 -11.22 -31.53 -19.54
N GLY A 198 -11.49 -32.36 -18.53
CA GLY A 198 -10.48 -33.19 -17.87
C GLY A 198 -9.52 -32.61 -16.82
N GLY A 199 -9.86 -32.79 -15.54
CA GLY A 199 -8.94 -33.49 -14.62
C GLY A 199 -8.24 -32.68 -13.52
N TYR A 200 -8.85 -32.65 -12.33
CA TYR A 200 -8.13 -32.44 -11.07
C TYR A 200 -7.19 -33.63 -10.78
N ALA A 201 -5.95 -33.37 -10.39
CA ALA A 201 -5.21 -34.24 -9.46
C ALA A 201 -4.07 -33.49 -8.76
N MET A 202 -4.17 -33.42 -7.44
CA MET A 202 -3.10 -32.97 -6.53
C MET A 202 -1.90 -33.94 -6.55
N LYS A 203 -0.71 -33.38 -6.29
CA LYS A 203 0.53 -34.06 -5.84
C LYS A 203 0.27 -35.01 -4.65
N PRO A 204 1.07 -36.08 -4.40
CA PRO A 204 2.50 -36.02 -3.99
C PRO A 204 3.34 -37.14 -4.67
N GLU A 205 4.65 -37.34 -4.51
CA GLU A 205 5.46 -37.48 -3.30
C GLU A 205 6.94 -37.69 -3.71
N SER A 206 7.84 -37.59 -2.73
CA SER A 206 9.30 -37.83 -2.78
C SER A 206 9.71 -39.30 -2.91
N THR A 207 10.75 -39.62 -3.69
CA THR A 207 11.88 -40.56 -3.41
C THR A 207 12.80 -40.63 -4.66
N GLU A 208 14.08 -40.26 -4.55
CA GLU A 208 15.27 -41.13 -4.33
C GLU A 208 15.87 -41.81 -5.59
N TYR A 209 17.20 -41.64 -5.69
CA TYR A 209 18.24 -42.44 -6.36
C TYR A 209 18.14 -42.88 -7.84
N GLY A 210 19.25 -42.67 -8.57
CA GLY A 210 19.67 -43.60 -9.62
C GLY A 210 20.41 -43.01 -10.84
N LEU A 211 21.74 -42.98 -10.74
CA LEU A 211 22.76 -43.28 -11.78
C LEU A 211 22.39 -43.09 -13.27
N TYR A 212 23.11 -42.20 -13.96
CA TYR A 212 24.19 -42.54 -14.91
C TYR A 212 25.08 -41.31 -15.14
#